data_AF-A0A8T0Y2W3-F1
#
_entry.id   AF-A0A8T0Y2W3-F1
#
_cell.length_a   1.000
_cell.length_b   1.000
_cell.length_c   1.000
_cell.angle_alpha   90.00
_cell.angle_beta   90.00
_cell.angle_gamma   90.00
#
_symmetry.space_group_name_H-M   'P 1'
#
loop_
_entity.id
_entity.type
_entity.pdbx_description
1 polymer ?
#
loop_
_entity_poly.entity_id
_entity_poly.type
_entity_poly.pdbx_seq_one_letter_code
_entity_poly.pdbx_strand_id
1 'polypeptide(L)'
;MVDNHMIKDAKAPSKSSGPSLCRGCQQGKMVQKPFPSNHDKRRYDTFELLHFDICGPMEENSLGGSKYLLLIVDEASGCMKGFCLRAKSESEDCIKTYIMKVQKQFGKKVKFVRHDGAREFATNSLKDFYEDEGIEQQTTVPYAHQTNGTAERAIRTIVTIGRSMLHHAKLDKRFWAEAAMTAIYVKNRLPSPKIEHKTPFEIVYKSKPSVKHMRVFGCRTYILTPKEKRLKWDPKARAGLFLGYEEVSKAW
;
A
#
# COMPACT_ATOMS: atom_id res chain seq x y z
N MET A 1 15.11 1.58 28.31
CA MET A 1 15.91 1.93 29.49
C MET A 1 17.24 2.42 28.99
N VAL A 2 17.60 3.66 29.31
CA VAL A 2 18.89 4.28 28.94
C VAL A 2 19.79 4.12 30.16
N ASP A 3 20.97 3.53 29.98
CA ASP A 3 21.93 3.33 31.07
C ASP A 3 22.52 4.66 31.53
N ASN A 4 22.69 4.79 32.85
CA ASN A 4 23.00 6.03 33.59
C ASN A 4 24.43 6.56 33.42
N HIS A 5 25.12 6.28 32.30
CA HIS A 5 26.53 6.67 32.09
C HIS A 5 26.80 7.51 30.83
N MET A 6 25.77 8.15 30.25
CA MET A 6 25.95 8.91 28.99
C MET A 6 25.94 10.44 29.10
N ILE A 7 25.67 11.07 30.26
CA ILE A 7 25.63 12.54 30.38
C ILE A 7 26.09 12.97 31.79
N LYS A 8 26.97 13.98 31.90
CA LYS A 8 27.57 14.44 33.17
C LYS A 8 26.74 15.50 33.92
N ASP A 9 25.84 16.22 33.24
CA ASP A 9 25.23 17.45 33.80
C ASP A 9 23.70 17.41 33.96
N ALA A 10 23.07 16.24 33.80
CA ALA A 10 21.63 16.09 33.97
C ALA A 10 21.28 14.98 34.97
N LYS A 11 20.56 15.32 36.04
CA LYS A 11 19.95 14.32 36.92
C LYS A 11 18.74 13.71 36.19
N ALA A 12 18.82 12.41 35.88
CA ALA A 12 17.63 11.65 35.52
C ALA A 12 16.63 11.74 36.69
N PRO A 13 15.33 11.94 36.44
CA PRO A 13 14.34 11.97 37.50
C PRO A 13 14.42 10.66 38.30
N SER A 14 14.54 10.78 39.62
CA SER A 14 14.54 9.64 40.52
C SER A 14 13.28 8.80 40.27
N LYS A 15 13.43 7.48 40.23
CA LYS A 15 12.30 6.55 40.10
C LYS A 15 11.30 6.85 41.22
N SER A 16 10.20 7.55 40.91
CA SER A 16 9.09 7.71 41.83
C SER A 16 8.45 6.35 42.03
N SER A 17 8.27 5.97 43.29
CA SER A 17 7.46 4.84 43.73
C SER A 17 6.02 5.00 43.22
N GLY A 18 5.62 4.11 42.30
CA GLY A 18 4.25 4.00 41.78
C GLY A 18 4.01 4.66 40.41
N PRO A 19 3.09 4.16 39.58
CA PRO A 19 2.76 4.75 38.28
C PRO A 19 1.93 6.01 38.50
N SER A 20 2.58 7.13 38.84
CA SER A 20 1.92 8.43 38.76
C SER A 20 1.77 8.78 37.29
N LEU A 21 0.56 8.59 36.75
CA LEU A 21 0.23 9.07 35.42
C LEU A 21 0.36 10.61 35.42
N CYS A 22 1.38 11.12 34.72
CA CYS A 22 1.55 12.55 34.54
C CYS A 22 0.38 13.10 33.73
N ARG A 23 -0.38 14.05 34.29
CA ARG A 23 -1.52 14.72 33.63
C ARG A 23 -1.13 15.32 32.28
N GLY A 24 0.02 15.98 32.17
CA GLY A 24 0.52 16.54 30.91
C GLY A 24 0.85 15.48 29.87
N CYS A 25 1.43 14.34 30.28
CA CYS A 25 1.68 13.21 29.38
C CYS A 25 0.38 12.50 28.96
N GLN A 26 -0.60 12.38 29.85
CA GLN A 26 -1.92 11.87 29.48
C GLN A 26 -2.60 12.81 28.46
N GLN A 27 -2.64 14.11 28.73
CA GLN A 27 -3.26 15.07 27.82
C GLN A 27 -2.53 15.17 26.47
N GLY A 28 -1.21 15.06 26.45
CA GLY A 28 -0.40 15.20 25.23
C GLY A 28 -0.14 13.91 24.45
N LYS A 29 -0.26 12.73 25.09
CA LYS A 29 0.14 11.43 24.49
C LYS A 29 -0.89 10.32 24.65
N MET A 30 -2.07 10.58 25.22
CA MET A 30 -3.13 9.58 25.31
C MET A 30 -3.59 9.21 23.89
N VAL A 31 -3.26 8.00 23.50
CA VAL A 31 -3.77 7.36 22.28
C VAL A 31 -4.97 6.49 22.64
N GLN A 32 -5.93 6.40 21.73
CA GLN A 32 -7.05 5.48 21.88
C GLN A 32 -6.51 4.06 22.12
N LYS A 33 -7.01 3.38 23.16
CA LYS A 33 -6.67 1.97 23.39
C LYS A 33 -7.10 1.15 22.15
N PRO A 34 -6.32 0.14 21.73
CA PRO A 34 -6.78 -0.82 20.74
C PRO A 34 -8.12 -1.42 21.21
N PHE A 35 -9.09 -1.53 20.32
CA PHE A 35 -10.33 -2.22 20.69
C PHE A 35 -10.00 -3.71 20.89
N PRO A 36 -10.73 -4.42 21.77
CA PRO A 36 -10.56 -5.85 21.95
C PRO A 36 -10.60 -6.57 20.61
N SER A 37 -9.71 -7.56 20.42
CA SER A 37 -9.79 -8.45 19.25
C SER A 37 -11.16 -9.11 19.25
N ASN A 38 -11.99 -8.81 18.25
CA ASN A 38 -13.29 -9.43 18.14
C ASN A 38 -13.10 -10.92 17.78
N HIS A 39 -13.37 -11.81 18.73
CA HIS A 39 -13.23 -13.26 18.53
C HIS A 39 -14.22 -13.80 17.49
N ASP A 40 -15.35 -13.10 17.27
CA ASP A 40 -16.36 -13.43 16.27
C ASP A 40 -16.10 -12.76 14.91
N LYS A 41 -14.86 -12.35 14.64
CA LYS A 41 -14.54 -11.70 13.36
C LYS A 41 -14.76 -12.69 12.22
N ARG A 42 -15.78 -12.42 11.40
CA ARG A 42 -16.07 -13.16 10.17
C ARG A 42 -14.78 -13.38 9.37
N ARG A 43 -14.53 -14.64 9.02
CA ARG A 43 -13.44 -15.03 8.12
C ARG A 43 -13.95 -14.88 6.69
N TYR A 44 -13.22 -14.10 5.90
CA TYR A 44 -13.52 -13.89 4.48
C TYR A 44 -12.64 -14.80 3.63
N ASP A 45 -13.17 -15.24 2.49
CA ASP A 45 -12.37 -15.84 1.42
C ASP A 45 -11.68 -14.75 0.58
N THR A 46 -10.65 -15.15 -0.17
CA THR A 46 -9.89 -14.25 -1.06
C THR A 46 -10.81 -13.48 -1.98
N PHE A 47 -10.68 -12.15 -1.93
CA PHE A 47 -11.44 -11.16 -2.66
C PHE A 47 -12.92 -11.01 -2.29
N GLU A 48 -13.42 -11.66 -1.23
CA GLU A 48 -14.80 -11.44 -0.81
C GLU A 48 -15.02 -10.04 -0.24
N LEU A 49 -14.04 -9.49 0.49
CA LEU A 49 -14.09 -8.15 1.05
C LEU A 49 -12.87 -7.35 0.60
N LEU A 50 -13.12 -6.28 -0.16
CA LEU A 50 -12.09 -5.32 -0.57
C LEU A 50 -12.20 -4.04 0.26
N HIS A 51 -11.08 -3.63 0.85
CA HIS A 51 -10.94 -2.31 1.45
C HIS A 51 -10.26 -1.39 0.46
N PHE A 52 -10.68 -0.14 0.37
CA PHE A 52 -9.93 0.86 -0.39
C PHE A 52 -9.89 2.22 0.27
N ASP A 53 -8.85 2.97 -0.07
CA ASP A 53 -8.56 4.31 0.43
C ASP A 53 -7.64 5.03 -0.57
N ILE A 54 -7.65 6.36 -0.54
CA ILE A 54 -6.82 7.22 -1.39
C ILE A 54 -5.91 8.07 -0.51
N CYS A 55 -4.61 8.08 -0.81
CA CYS A 55 -3.70 9.07 -0.24
C CYS A 55 -3.27 10.12 -1.27
N GLY A 56 -3.17 11.37 -0.79
CA GLY A 56 -2.78 12.53 -1.57
C GLY A 56 -3.68 13.75 -1.29
N PRO A 57 -3.45 14.88 -1.98
CA PRO A 57 -2.47 15.05 -3.04
C PRO A 57 -1.03 14.94 -2.51
N MET A 58 -0.15 14.34 -3.29
CA MET A 58 1.29 14.37 -3.02
C MET A 58 1.83 15.77 -3.29
N GLU A 59 2.88 16.16 -2.57
CA GLU A 59 3.54 17.47 -2.70
C GLU A 59 4.05 17.72 -4.13
N GLU A 60 4.57 16.67 -4.76
CA GLU A 60 5.02 16.69 -6.14
C GLU A 60 4.24 15.69 -7.00
N ASN A 61 3.96 16.09 -8.24
CA ASN A 61 3.43 15.17 -9.23
C ASN A 61 4.45 14.06 -9.51
N SER A 62 3.97 12.83 -9.74
CA SER A 62 4.85 11.76 -10.19
C SER A 62 5.41 12.04 -11.59
N LEU A 63 6.40 11.26 -12.04
CA LEU A 63 6.86 11.31 -13.44
C LEU A 63 5.73 11.17 -14.47
N GLY A 64 4.70 10.37 -14.15
CA GLY A 64 3.51 10.17 -14.98
C GLY A 64 2.44 11.26 -14.83
N GLY A 65 2.67 12.26 -13.98
CA GLY A 65 1.73 13.34 -13.67
C GLY A 65 0.67 13.00 -12.63
N SER A 66 0.77 11.86 -11.94
CA SER A 66 -0.18 11.45 -10.90
C SER A 66 0.00 12.30 -9.63
N LYS A 67 -1.10 12.48 -8.90
CA LYS A 67 -1.18 13.24 -7.63
C LYS A 67 -1.64 12.38 -6.45
N TYR A 68 -2.34 11.29 -6.72
CA TYR A 68 -2.96 10.45 -5.70
C TYR A 68 -2.60 8.98 -5.92
N LEU A 69 -2.63 8.21 -4.84
CA LEU A 69 -2.55 6.74 -4.88
C LEU A 69 -3.84 6.16 -4.30
N LEU A 70 -4.61 5.47 -5.14
CA LEU A 70 -5.65 4.57 -4.69
C LEU A 70 -5.01 3.23 -4.32
N LEU A 71 -5.31 2.74 -3.12
CA LEU A 71 -4.88 1.41 -2.67
C LEU A 71 -6.09 0.55 -2.35
N ILE A 72 -6.17 -0.62 -2.98
CA ILE A 72 -7.19 -1.64 -2.72
C ILE A 72 -6.51 -2.82 -2.01
N VAL A 73 -7.10 -3.30 -0.92
CA VAL A 73 -6.58 -4.38 -0.07
C VAL A 73 -7.63 -5.48 0.06
N ASP A 74 -7.26 -6.71 -0.28
CA ASP A 74 -8.07 -7.89 0.04
C ASP A 74 -8.00 -8.22 1.54
N GLU A 75 -9.14 -8.31 2.22
CA GLU A 75 -9.17 -8.60 3.66
C GLU A 75 -8.65 -10.00 3.96
N ALA A 76 -8.90 -11.00 3.12
CA ALA A 76 -8.49 -12.36 3.42
C ALA A 76 -6.97 -12.55 3.29
N SER A 77 -6.38 -12.17 2.15
CA SER A 77 -4.95 -12.38 1.88
C SER A 77 -4.04 -11.24 2.31
N GLY A 78 -4.58 -10.02 2.49
CA GLY A 78 -3.79 -8.81 2.60
C GLY A 78 -3.11 -8.40 1.29
N CYS A 79 -3.49 -8.99 0.15
CA CYS A 79 -2.96 -8.62 -1.15
C CYS A 79 -3.42 -7.22 -1.53
N MET A 80 -2.46 -6.42 -2.00
CA MET A 80 -2.65 -5.01 -2.34
C MET A 80 -2.63 -4.80 -3.85
N LYS A 81 -3.50 -3.92 -4.34
CA LYS A 81 -3.42 -3.36 -5.69
C LYS A 81 -3.42 -1.84 -5.61
N GLY A 82 -2.43 -1.21 -6.23
CA GLY A 82 -2.31 0.25 -6.31
C GLY A 82 -2.67 0.78 -7.69
N PHE A 83 -3.20 2.01 -7.72
CA PHE A 83 -3.43 2.81 -8.92
C PHE A 83 -2.98 4.25 -8.67
N CYS A 84 -2.11 4.78 -9.53
CA CYS A 84 -1.64 6.17 -9.45
C CYS A 84 -2.56 7.08 -10.28
N LEU A 85 -3.25 8.00 -9.62
CA LEU A 85 -4.31 8.81 -10.21
C LEU A 85 -3.88 10.27 -10.40
N ARG A 86 -4.30 10.92 -11.48
CA ARG A 86 -4.14 12.37 -11.68
C ARG A 86 -5.23 13.16 -10.97
N ALA A 87 -6.43 12.59 -10.88
CA ALA A 87 -7.57 13.14 -10.15
C ALA A 87 -8.27 12.04 -9.34
N LYS A 88 -8.89 12.42 -8.20
CA LYS A 88 -9.64 11.47 -7.35
C LYS A 88 -10.79 10.80 -8.09
N SER A 89 -11.39 11.46 -9.08
CA SER A 89 -12.48 10.92 -9.89
C SER A 89 -12.08 9.67 -10.70
N GLU A 90 -10.79 9.50 -11.03
CA GLU A 90 -10.29 8.31 -11.74
C GLU A 90 -10.37 7.02 -10.88
N SER A 91 -10.61 7.17 -9.57
CA SER A 91 -10.69 6.02 -8.66
C SER A 91 -11.88 5.11 -8.97
N GLU A 92 -13.00 5.66 -9.43
CA GLU A 92 -14.21 4.90 -9.77
C GLU A 92 -13.93 3.86 -10.85
N ASP A 93 -13.36 4.29 -11.98
CA ASP A 93 -13.02 3.41 -13.09
C ASP A 93 -11.98 2.36 -12.69
N CYS A 94 -11.01 2.74 -11.84
CA CYS A 94 -10.00 1.82 -11.32
C CYS A 94 -10.64 0.73 -10.44
N ILE A 95 -11.59 1.09 -9.57
CA ILE A 95 -12.30 0.15 -8.70
C ILE A 95 -13.14 -0.81 -9.54
N LYS A 96 -13.97 -0.29 -10.46
CA LYS A 96 -14.78 -1.10 -11.40
C LYS A 96 -13.90 -2.07 -12.17
N THR A 97 -12.83 -1.57 -12.79
CA THR A 97 -11.88 -2.38 -13.55
C THR A 97 -11.24 -3.48 -12.70
N TYR A 98 -10.87 -3.17 -11.46
CA TYR A 98 -10.24 -4.16 -10.58
C TYR A 98 -11.22 -5.25 -10.14
N ILE A 99 -12.46 -4.89 -9.78
CA ILE A 99 -13.52 -5.84 -9.43
C ILE A 99 -13.77 -6.79 -10.61
N MET A 100 -13.94 -6.26 -11.81
CA MET A 100 -14.13 -7.07 -13.03
C MET A 100 -12.92 -7.98 -13.30
N LYS A 101 -11.70 -7.46 -13.12
CA LYS A 101 -10.47 -8.25 -13.25
C LYS A 101 -10.44 -9.38 -12.23
N VAL A 102 -10.85 -9.13 -10.99
CA VAL A 102 -10.89 -10.13 -9.93
C VAL A 102 -11.81 -11.29 -10.32
N GLN A 103 -13.02 -10.96 -10.78
CA GLN A 103 -14.00 -11.94 -11.22
C GLN A 103 -13.48 -12.75 -12.42
N LYS A 104 -12.92 -12.10 -13.43
CA LYS A 104 -12.46 -12.77 -14.66
C LYS A 104 -11.19 -13.60 -14.48
N GLN A 105 -10.22 -13.10 -13.72
CA GLN A 105 -8.89 -13.74 -13.62
C GLN A 105 -8.83 -14.78 -12.50
N PHE A 106 -9.56 -14.59 -11.41
CA PHE A 106 -9.51 -15.50 -10.26
C PHE A 106 -10.79 -16.32 -10.08
N GLY A 107 -11.85 -16.06 -10.84
CA GLY A 107 -13.15 -16.70 -10.66
C GLY A 107 -13.76 -16.43 -9.28
N LYS A 108 -13.39 -15.30 -8.65
CA LYS A 108 -13.84 -14.92 -7.31
C LYS A 108 -14.86 -13.78 -7.40
N LYS A 109 -15.94 -13.91 -6.64
CA LYS A 109 -16.95 -12.85 -6.52
C LYS A 109 -16.58 -11.93 -5.36
N VAL A 110 -16.46 -10.65 -5.65
CA VAL A 110 -16.43 -9.60 -4.63
C VAL A 110 -17.83 -9.52 -4.05
N LYS A 111 -17.96 -9.59 -2.73
CA LYS A 111 -19.26 -9.55 -2.02
C LYS A 111 -19.42 -8.26 -1.25
N PHE A 112 -18.31 -7.73 -0.73
CA PHE A 112 -18.30 -6.55 0.11
C PHE A 112 -17.20 -5.60 -0.34
N VAL A 113 -17.51 -4.31 -0.29
CA VAL A 113 -16.53 -3.23 -0.42
C VAL A 113 -16.58 -2.35 0.82
N ARG A 114 -15.43 -1.88 1.29
CA ARG A 114 -15.35 -1.01 2.46
C ARG A 114 -14.42 0.17 2.23
N HIS A 115 -14.90 1.36 2.58
CA HIS A 115 -14.17 2.62 2.51
C HIS A 115 -14.72 3.64 3.51
N ASP A 116 -14.02 4.77 3.63
CA ASP A 116 -14.24 5.83 4.62
C ASP A 116 -15.46 6.75 4.34
N GLY A 117 -16.26 6.44 3.32
CA GLY A 117 -17.38 7.27 2.88
C GLY A 117 -17.00 8.54 2.09
N ALA A 118 -15.76 8.67 1.61
CA ALA A 118 -15.37 9.79 0.76
C ALA A 118 -16.23 9.93 -0.50
N ARG A 119 -16.40 11.17 -0.99
CA ARG A 119 -17.34 11.49 -2.08
C ARG A 119 -17.02 10.75 -3.38
N GLU A 120 -15.74 10.57 -3.67
CA GLU A 120 -15.25 9.81 -4.83
C GLU A 120 -15.68 8.33 -4.81
N PHE A 121 -16.04 7.79 -3.64
CA PHE A 121 -16.52 6.42 -3.48
C PHE A 121 -18.04 6.31 -3.32
N ALA A 122 -18.76 7.45 -3.36
CA ALA A 122 -20.19 7.54 -3.13
C ALA A 122 -20.95 8.12 -4.34
N THR A 123 -20.35 8.04 -5.53
CA THR A 123 -20.99 8.45 -6.79
C THR A 123 -22.18 7.53 -7.12
N ASN A 124 -23.18 8.06 -7.81
CA ASN A 124 -24.34 7.25 -8.22
C ASN A 124 -23.91 6.10 -9.15
N SER A 125 -23.04 6.39 -10.12
CA SER A 125 -22.56 5.37 -11.06
C SER A 125 -21.77 4.23 -10.40
N LEU A 126 -21.10 4.48 -9.27
CA LEU A 126 -20.44 3.41 -8.52
C LEU A 126 -21.44 2.61 -7.66
N LYS A 127 -22.47 3.27 -7.12
CA LYS A 127 -23.57 2.60 -6.43
C LYS A 127 -24.36 1.69 -7.35
N ASP A 128 -24.75 2.20 -8.53
CA ASP A 128 -25.48 1.44 -9.55
C ASP A 128 -24.68 0.20 -9.96
N PHE A 129 -23.37 0.35 -10.17
CA PHE A 129 -22.47 -0.77 -10.45
C PHE A 129 -22.43 -1.81 -9.31
N TYR A 130 -22.41 -1.38 -8.06
CA TYR A 130 -22.46 -2.32 -6.93
C TYR A 130 -23.80 -3.04 -6.85
N GLU A 131 -24.91 -2.35 -7.12
CA GLU A 131 -26.24 -2.96 -7.15
C GLU A 131 -26.35 -4.01 -8.27
N ASP A 132 -25.92 -3.67 -9.48
CA ASP A 132 -25.91 -4.57 -10.65
C ASP A 132 -25.07 -5.84 -10.40
N GLU A 133 -23.92 -5.69 -9.74
CA GLU A 133 -23.02 -6.81 -9.41
C GLU A 133 -23.41 -7.54 -8.11
N GLY A 134 -24.40 -7.04 -7.36
CA GLY A 134 -24.82 -7.59 -6.06
C GLY A 134 -23.75 -7.46 -4.97
N ILE A 135 -22.99 -6.37 -4.99
CA ILE A 135 -21.92 -6.05 -4.03
C ILE A 135 -22.46 -5.15 -2.92
N GLU A 136 -22.28 -5.57 -1.66
CA GLU A 136 -22.69 -4.78 -0.51
C GLU A 136 -21.64 -3.74 -0.12
N GLN A 137 -22.04 -2.47 -0.07
CA GLN A 137 -21.19 -1.37 0.38
C GLN A 137 -21.24 -1.23 1.91
N GLN A 138 -20.07 -1.28 2.53
CA GLN A 138 -19.88 -1.03 3.96
C GLN A 138 -19.21 0.32 4.14
N THR A 139 -20.00 1.38 4.34
CA THR A 139 -19.47 2.70 4.66
C THR A 139 -19.20 2.82 6.15
N THR A 140 -18.08 3.42 6.51
CA THR A 140 -17.77 3.69 7.92
C THR A 140 -18.56 4.89 8.39
N VAL A 141 -19.27 4.77 9.52
CA VAL A 141 -19.86 5.92 10.20
C VAL A 141 -18.75 6.93 10.53
N PRO A 142 -18.97 8.25 10.37
CA PRO A 142 -18.05 9.26 10.87
C PRO A 142 -17.72 8.93 12.33
N TYR A 143 -16.45 9.03 12.73
CA TYR A 143 -15.92 8.72 14.07
C TYR A 143 -15.63 7.24 14.39
N ALA A 144 -16.00 6.28 13.54
CA ALA A 144 -15.60 4.86 13.68
C ALA A 144 -14.26 4.55 12.97
N HIS A 145 -13.21 5.32 13.27
CA HIS A 145 -11.89 5.29 12.60
C HIS A 145 -11.24 3.90 12.43
N GLN A 146 -11.67 2.88 13.17
CA GLN A 146 -11.08 1.55 13.05
C GLN A 146 -11.66 0.70 11.92
N THR A 147 -12.81 1.07 11.36
CA THR A 147 -13.55 0.19 10.45
C THR A 147 -12.91 0.09 9.06
N ASN A 148 -12.27 1.15 8.55
CA ASN A 148 -11.40 1.12 7.36
C ASN A 148 -9.89 1.03 7.68
N GLY A 149 -9.54 0.75 8.93
CA GLY A 149 -8.14 0.73 9.37
C GLY A 149 -7.24 -0.27 8.64
N THR A 150 -7.79 -1.22 7.86
CA THR A 150 -7.00 -2.10 6.98
C THR A 150 -6.36 -1.32 5.84
N ALA A 151 -7.14 -0.53 5.08
CA ALA A 151 -6.61 0.25 3.95
C ALA A 151 -5.67 1.36 4.43
N GLU A 152 -6.06 2.10 5.47
CA GLU A 152 -5.24 3.17 6.05
C GLU A 152 -3.86 2.68 6.52
N ARG A 153 -3.81 1.54 7.23
CA ARG A 153 -2.55 0.93 7.67
C ARG A 153 -1.71 0.46 6.49
N ALA A 154 -2.35 -0.07 5.46
CA ALA A 154 -1.66 -0.49 4.24
C ALA A 154 -1.04 0.72 3.52
N ILE A 155 -1.79 1.81 3.34
CA ILE A 155 -1.28 3.07 2.78
C ILE A 155 -0.09 3.58 3.58
N ARG A 156 -0.21 3.67 4.92
CA ARG A 156 0.90 4.13 5.76
C ARG A 156 2.15 3.27 5.58
N THR A 157 1.97 1.95 5.44
CA THR A 157 3.08 1.01 5.20
C THR A 157 3.72 1.27 3.83
N ILE A 158 2.93 1.39 2.77
CA ILE A 158 3.41 1.64 1.41
C ILE A 158 4.15 2.98 1.32
N VAL A 159 3.59 4.06 1.89
CA VAL A 159 4.23 5.38 1.90
C VAL A 159 5.54 5.35 2.69
N THR A 160 5.58 4.66 3.83
CA THR A 160 6.81 4.52 4.61
C THR A 160 7.91 3.81 3.83
N ILE A 161 7.59 2.66 3.21
CA ILE A 161 8.54 1.88 2.41
C ILE A 161 9.00 2.68 1.19
N GLY A 162 8.07 3.31 0.45
CA GLY A 162 8.38 4.13 -0.71
C GLY A 162 9.30 5.29 -0.36
N ARG A 163 9.04 5.98 0.76
CA ARG A 163 9.90 7.04 1.29
C ARG A 163 11.32 6.52 1.58
N SER A 164 11.45 5.36 2.24
CA SER A 164 12.75 4.74 2.49
C SER A 164 13.48 4.38 1.19
N MET A 165 12.79 3.87 0.18
CA MET A 165 13.37 3.58 -1.14
C MET A 165 13.92 4.84 -1.82
N LEU A 166 13.16 5.94 -1.81
CA LEU A 166 13.59 7.22 -2.37
C LEU A 166 14.84 7.77 -1.67
N HIS A 167 14.84 7.79 -0.34
CA HIS A 167 16.00 8.25 0.43
C HIS A 167 17.24 7.38 0.19
N HIS A 168 17.09 6.06 0.17
CA HIS A 168 18.19 5.14 -0.11
C HIS A 168 18.78 5.37 -1.51
N ALA A 169 17.91 5.51 -2.51
CA ALA A 169 18.30 5.76 -3.89
C ALA A 169 18.80 7.19 -4.17
N LYS A 170 18.65 8.10 -3.19
CA LYS A 170 18.89 9.55 -3.35
C LYS A 170 18.09 10.13 -4.53
N LEU A 171 16.85 9.66 -4.68
CA LEU A 171 15.93 10.11 -5.73
C LEU A 171 14.95 11.14 -5.19
N ASP A 172 14.55 12.02 -6.10
CA ASP A 172 13.61 13.11 -5.86
C ASP A 172 12.18 12.60 -5.56
N LYS A 173 11.35 13.41 -4.90
CA LYS A 173 9.97 13.05 -4.53
C LYS A 173 9.10 12.77 -5.76
N ARG A 174 9.41 13.32 -6.94
CA ARG A 174 8.70 13.02 -8.21
C ARG A 174 8.69 11.54 -8.60
N PHE A 175 9.55 10.69 -8.00
CA PHE A 175 9.57 9.23 -8.23
C PHE A 175 8.67 8.46 -7.24
N TRP A 176 7.79 9.15 -6.50
CA TRP A 176 6.98 8.52 -5.45
C TRP A 176 6.05 7.43 -5.98
N ALA A 177 5.54 7.56 -7.21
CA ALA A 177 4.62 6.58 -7.80
C ALA A 177 5.32 5.25 -8.05
N GLU A 178 6.50 5.31 -8.67
CA GLU A 178 7.40 4.19 -8.93
C GLU A 178 7.81 3.50 -7.63
N ALA A 179 8.17 4.29 -6.61
CA ALA A 179 8.52 3.78 -5.29
C ALA A 179 7.32 3.11 -4.59
N ALA A 180 6.14 3.69 -4.65
CA ALA A 180 4.92 3.14 -4.06
C ALA A 180 4.50 1.83 -4.74
N MET A 181 4.50 1.79 -6.08
CA MET A 181 4.18 0.58 -6.84
C MET A 181 5.21 -0.54 -6.59
N THR A 182 6.49 -0.20 -6.49
CA THR A 182 7.56 -1.14 -6.09
C THR A 182 7.31 -1.67 -4.67
N ALA A 183 6.94 -0.80 -3.73
CA ALA A 183 6.64 -1.21 -2.36
C ALA A 183 5.46 -2.18 -2.30
N ILE A 184 4.39 -1.94 -3.07
CA ILE A 184 3.25 -2.86 -3.19
C ILE A 184 3.70 -4.21 -3.76
N TYR A 185 4.46 -4.18 -4.85
CA TYR A 185 4.97 -5.37 -5.51
C TYR A 185 5.77 -6.26 -4.55
N VAL A 186 6.67 -5.65 -3.78
CA VAL A 186 7.50 -6.33 -2.77
C VAL A 186 6.62 -6.86 -1.63
N LYS A 187 5.73 -6.02 -1.08
CA LYS A 187 4.87 -6.42 0.05
C LYS A 187 3.95 -7.59 -0.27
N ASN A 188 3.44 -7.69 -1.49
CA ASN A 188 2.63 -8.84 -1.91
C ASN A 188 3.43 -10.15 -1.95
N ARG A 189 4.76 -10.10 -2.04
CA ARG A 189 5.66 -11.26 -2.18
C ARG A 189 6.49 -11.54 -0.94
N LEU A 190 6.32 -10.74 0.12
CA LEU A 190 6.91 -10.99 1.43
C LEU A 190 5.86 -11.61 2.37
N PRO A 191 6.30 -12.41 3.36
CA PRO A 191 5.40 -12.92 4.39
C PRO A 191 4.66 -11.77 5.09
N SER A 192 3.36 -11.98 5.33
CA SER A 192 2.52 -11.03 6.05
C SER A 192 2.28 -11.51 7.47
N PRO A 193 2.36 -10.66 8.50
CA PRO A 193 1.96 -11.04 9.86
C PRO A 193 0.50 -11.49 9.97
N LYS A 194 -0.34 -11.14 8.98
CA LYS A 194 -1.76 -11.49 8.94
C LYS A 194 -1.98 -12.99 8.76
N ILE A 195 -1.06 -13.68 8.07
CA ILE A 195 -1.17 -15.11 7.76
C ILE A 195 0.19 -15.75 7.93
N GLU A 196 0.27 -16.64 8.91
CA GLU A 196 1.49 -17.32 9.29
C GLU A 196 2.16 -18.01 8.09
N HIS A 197 3.43 -17.67 7.85
CA HIS A 197 4.30 -18.26 6.84
C HIS A 197 3.83 -18.24 5.37
N LYS A 198 2.84 -17.40 5.00
CA LYS A 198 2.40 -17.25 3.59
C LYS A 198 2.51 -15.82 3.09
N THR A 199 2.78 -15.68 1.80
CA THR A 199 2.76 -14.37 1.12
C THR A 199 1.35 -14.08 0.59
N PRO A 200 0.92 -12.81 0.53
CA PRO A 200 -0.34 -12.46 -0.13
C PRO A 200 -0.44 -13.00 -1.56
N PHE A 201 0.67 -12.98 -2.30
CA PHE A 201 0.76 -13.56 -3.64
C PHE A 201 0.47 -15.06 -3.64
N GLU A 202 1.07 -15.82 -2.73
CA GLU A 202 0.83 -17.27 -2.64
C GLU A 202 -0.62 -17.60 -2.30
N ILE A 203 -1.27 -16.79 -1.47
CA ILE A 203 -2.66 -16.99 -1.09
C ILE A 203 -3.61 -16.74 -2.28
N VAL A 204 -3.34 -15.70 -3.06
CA VAL A 204 -4.16 -15.31 -4.22
C VAL A 204 -3.92 -16.23 -5.42
N TYR A 205 -2.66 -16.41 -5.82
CA TYR A 205 -2.28 -17.13 -7.04
C TYR A 205 -2.05 -18.64 -6.82
N LYS A 206 -2.16 -19.12 -5.57
CA LYS A 206 -1.93 -20.52 -5.18
C LYS A 206 -0.54 -21.04 -5.60
N SER A 207 0.43 -20.13 -5.75
CA SER A 207 1.78 -20.42 -6.19
C SER A 207 2.79 -19.51 -5.48
N LYS A 208 3.94 -20.06 -5.09
CA LYS A 208 4.97 -19.30 -4.38
C LYS A 208 5.64 -18.30 -5.33
N PRO A 209 5.78 -17.03 -4.93
CA PRO A 209 6.44 -16.04 -5.77
C PRO A 209 7.94 -16.33 -5.88
N SER A 210 8.50 -16.23 -7.08
CA SER A 210 9.95 -16.07 -7.23
C SER A 210 10.35 -14.63 -6.86
N VAL A 211 11.43 -14.51 -6.10
CA VAL A 211 12.04 -13.22 -5.72
C VAL A 211 13.43 -13.02 -6.33
N LYS A 212 13.93 -13.96 -7.15
CA LYS A 212 15.28 -13.92 -7.73
C LYS A 212 15.51 -12.70 -8.64
N HIS A 213 14.44 -12.23 -9.28
CA HIS A 213 14.48 -11.07 -10.17
C HIS A 213 14.34 -9.75 -9.42
N MET A 214 14.10 -9.78 -8.10
CA MET A 214 14.00 -8.55 -7.34
C MET A 214 15.33 -7.79 -7.34
N ARG A 215 15.23 -6.47 -7.45
CA ARG A 215 16.37 -5.55 -7.46
C ARG A 215 16.12 -4.43 -6.47
N VAL A 216 17.22 -3.87 -5.97
CA VAL A 216 17.18 -2.70 -5.08
C VAL A 216 16.66 -1.51 -5.87
N PHE A 217 15.63 -0.84 -5.37
CA PHE A 217 15.10 0.37 -5.98
C PHE A 217 16.20 1.43 -6.13
N GLY A 218 16.31 2.03 -7.33
CA GLY A 218 17.35 2.98 -7.67
C GLY A 218 18.72 2.37 -8.02
N CYS A 219 18.86 1.04 -8.08
CA CYS A 219 20.13 0.46 -8.51
C CYS A 219 20.41 0.75 -9.99
N ARG A 220 21.69 0.88 -10.35
CA ARG A 220 22.11 1.06 -11.74
C ARG A 220 21.71 -0.16 -12.57
N THR A 221 21.08 0.09 -13.71
CA THR A 221 20.72 -0.92 -14.71
C THR A 221 21.25 -0.53 -16.08
N TYR A 222 21.32 -1.49 -16.99
CA TYR A 222 21.72 -1.29 -18.38
C TYR A 222 20.62 -1.84 -19.29
N ILE A 223 20.03 -0.96 -20.09
CA ILE A 223 18.95 -1.28 -21.00
C ILE A 223 19.55 -1.51 -22.37
N LEU A 224 19.35 -2.71 -22.94
CA LEU A 224 19.83 -3.06 -24.26
C LEU A 224 19.20 -2.12 -25.32
N THR A 225 20.04 -1.51 -26.14
CA THR A 225 19.61 -0.75 -27.32
C THR A 225 19.36 -1.75 -28.45
N PRO A 226 18.14 -1.79 -29.03
CA PRO A 226 17.83 -2.68 -30.15
C PRO A 226 18.82 -2.49 -31.30
N LYS A 227 19.09 -3.56 -32.05
CA LYS A 227 20.08 -3.54 -33.15
C LYS A 227 19.71 -2.51 -34.23
N GLU A 228 18.41 -2.32 -34.43
CA GLU A 228 17.81 -1.41 -35.41
C GLU A 228 18.04 0.07 -35.03
N LYS A 229 18.34 0.35 -33.76
CA LYS A 229 18.55 1.69 -33.21
C LYS A 229 20.01 2.02 -32.94
N ARG A 230 20.94 1.20 -33.43
CA ARG A 230 22.38 1.37 -33.18
C ARG A 230 23.21 1.02 -34.41
N LEU A 231 24.22 1.84 -34.70
CA LEU A 231 25.19 1.61 -35.76
C LEU A 231 26.31 0.68 -35.30
N LYS A 232 27.16 0.28 -36.24
CA LYS A 232 28.39 -0.47 -35.95
C LYS A 232 29.29 0.43 -35.10
N TRP A 233 29.69 -0.07 -33.92
CA TRP A 233 30.43 0.62 -32.85
C TRP A 233 29.62 1.42 -31.82
N ASP A 234 28.31 1.59 -31.99
CA ASP A 234 27.49 2.24 -30.97
C ASP A 234 27.41 1.40 -29.68
N PRO A 235 27.32 2.06 -28.50
CA PRO A 235 27.05 1.39 -27.24
C PRO A 235 25.84 0.47 -27.33
N LYS A 236 26.01 -0.79 -26.93
CA LYS A 236 24.92 -1.79 -26.98
C LYS A 236 23.85 -1.54 -25.94
N ALA A 237 24.12 -0.74 -24.91
CA ALA A 237 23.18 -0.50 -23.84
C ALA A 237 23.30 0.94 -23.31
N ARG A 238 22.19 1.47 -22.81
CA ARG A 238 22.13 2.74 -22.07
C ARG A 238 22.04 2.48 -20.58
N ALA A 239 22.76 3.26 -19.79
CA ALA A 239 22.62 3.22 -18.33
C ALA A 239 21.25 3.81 -17.92
N GLY A 240 20.67 3.26 -16.87
CA GLY A 240 19.45 3.74 -16.25
C GLY A 240 19.38 3.38 -14.77
N LEU A 241 18.25 3.68 -14.15
CA LEU A 241 17.95 3.30 -12.76
C LEU A 241 16.77 2.33 -12.75
N PHE A 242 16.83 1.34 -11.88
CA PHE A 242 15.71 0.44 -11.64
C PHE A 242 14.63 1.16 -10.81
N LEU A 243 13.46 1.39 -11.38
CA LEU A 243 12.37 2.13 -10.74
C LEU A 243 11.16 1.25 -10.40
N GLY A 244 11.21 -0.05 -10.64
CA GLY A 244 10.13 -0.96 -10.28
C GLY A 244 9.88 -2.04 -11.30
N TYR A 245 8.72 -2.66 -11.19
CA TYR A 245 8.35 -3.84 -11.97
C TYR A 245 7.15 -3.49 -12.85
N GLU A 246 7.26 -3.76 -14.14
CA GLU A 246 6.16 -3.60 -15.07
C GLU A 246 5.15 -4.75 -14.92
N GLU A 247 3.85 -4.45 -14.94
CA GLU A 247 2.79 -5.47 -14.83
C GLU A 247 2.22 -5.90 -16.19
N VAL A 248 2.31 -5.04 -17.21
CA VAL A 248 1.65 -5.26 -18.51
C VAL A 248 2.57 -5.93 -19.52
N SER A 249 3.83 -5.53 -19.55
CA SER A 249 4.82 -6.09 -20.46
C SER A 249 5.40 -7.39 -19.90
N LYS A 250 5.49 -8.44 -20.74
CA LYS A 250 6.28 -9.65 -20.43
C LYS A 250 7.80 -9.39 -20.46
N ALA A 251 8.22 -8.21 -20.92
CA ALA A 251 9.59 -7.74 -20.85
C ALA A 251 9.74 -6.71 -19.70
N TRP A 252 10.85 -6.85 -18.98
CA TRP A 252 11.30 -6.22 -17.73
C TRP A 252 10.78 -4.83 -17.41
#